data_AF-A0AA88NUU8-F1
#
_entry.id   AF-A0AA88NUU8-F1
#
_cell.length_a   1.000
_cell.length_b   1.000
_cell.length_c   1.000
_cell.angle_alpha   90.00
_cell.angle_beta   90.00
_cell.angle_gamma   90.00
#
_symmetry.space_group_name_H-M   'P 1'
#
loop_
_entity.id
_entity.type
_entity.pdbx_description
1 polymer ?
#
loop_
_entity_poly.entity_id
_entity_poly.type
_entity_poly.pdbx_seq_one_letter_code
_entity_poly.pdbx_strand_id
1 'polypeptide(L)'
;MEEMKRDDEDMTVVNYTIITDYESIETEDIKTKSHRQIQHTEFNAAGRNCYRLTAVCAVLMCILLLTAVTMLWVKYNIVSREQDQLEQERSAMHHVLLNFGWRVFKQNIYYISTEKKNWTESRQDCIKRGADLVIINSTEEQMTSNVYANCGTSADNTSAVAKHEDIYANDPPRTRVTRSNEGNKKSGVYRLAAVCVLLLCVFLLIAATVLWVKYNTLTKERPQLQLERDQYQRELSELHSVLLNLGWRFFNRRFYYISTVKKSWWETRQDCIKRGADLVIINSTEEQDFISKNFAGTEAWIGLLDTDTEGTFKWVDSSPLTTEFWWTGEPNDYEQSEDCVITGYKRAKSNILTWADYPCNHPVVGICEMKIFN
;
A
#
# COMPACT_ATOMS: atom_id res chain seq x y z
N MET A 1 40.46 -53.77 -7.58
CA MET A 1 41.65 -52.89 -7.52
C MET A 1 41.13 -51.46 -7.47
N GLU A 2 41.12 -50.79 -6.33
CA GLU A 2 41.48 -51.29 -4.99
C GLU A 2 40.74 -50.53 -3.89
N GLU A 3 40.63 -51.15 -2.72
CA GLU A 3 40.13 -50.55 -1.49
C GLU A 3 41.20 -49.60 -0.90
N MET A 4 40.79 -48.63 -0.08
CA MET A 4 41.20 -48.67 1.34
C MET A 4 40.28 -47.83 2.26
N LYS A 5 39.90 -48.47 3.36
CA LYS A 5 39.45 -48.04 4.72
C LYS A 5 39.42 -46.52 5.01
N ARG A 6 38.37 -45.93 5.61
CA ARG A 6 37.64 -46.24 6.87
C ARG A 6 38.49 -45.97 8.13
N ASP A 7 37.99 -45.07 8.97
CA ASP A 7 37.71 -45.18 10.43
C ASP A 7 36.74 -44.01 10.72
N ASP A 8 35.45 -44.19 11.02
CA ASP A 8 34.77 -44.81 12.19
C ASP A 8 34.94 -44.00 13.49
N GLU A 9 33.93 -43.21 13.86
CA GLU A 9 33.58 -42.91 15.27
C GLU A 9 32.05 -42.71 15.41
N ASP A 10 31.50 -43.04 16.59
CA ASP A 10 30.10 -43.43 16.79
C ASP A 10 29.20 -42.34 17.41
N MET A 11 27.91 -42.37 17.09
CA MET A 11 26.87 -41.75 17.93
C MET A 11 25.61 -42.61 17.94
N THR A 12 25.53 -43.46 18.96
CA THR A 12 24.57 -44.57 19.07
C THR A 12 23.13 -44.10 19.33
N VAL A 13 22.16 -44.70 18.62
CA VAL A 13 20.73 -44.45 18.84
C VAL A 13 20.25 -45.17 20.09
N VAL A 14 19.87 -44.42 21.13
CA VAL A 14 19.30 -44.96 22.37
C VAL A 14 17.78 -44.82 22.36
N ASN A 15 17.08 -45.96 22.40
CA ASN A 15 15.63 -46.05 22.37
C ASN A 15 15.18 -46.94 23.54
N TYR A 16 14.44 -46.40 24.52
CA TYR A 16 13.98 -47.18 25.68
C TYR A 16 12.51 -46.93 26.04
N THR A 17 11.86 -48.01 26.44
CA THR A 17 10.43 -48.13 26.75
C THR A 17 10.11 -47.74 28.19
N ILE A 18 8.85 -47.39 28.43
CA ILE A 18 8.31 -47.14 29.76
C ILE A 18 8.20 -48.46 30.53
N ILE A 19 8.75 -48.50 31.75
CA ILE A 19 8.36 -49.43 32.81
C ILE A 19 8.06 -48.59 34.06
N THR A 20 6.98 -48.93 34.76
CA THR A 20 6.55 -48.27 35.99
C THR A 20 6.73 -49.21 37.17
N ASP A 21 7.66 -48.90 38.07
CA ASP A 21 7.75 -49.57 39.38
C ASP A 21 7.33 -48.60 40.48
N TYR A 22 6.47 -49.09 41.37
CA TYR A 22 5.79 -48.32 42.42
C TYR A 22 5.95 -49.10 43.73
N GLU A 23 7.08 -48.89 44.41
CA GLU A 23 7.42 -49.68 45.60
C GLU A 23 6.69 -49.18 46.85
N SER A 24 6.10 -50.11 47.58
CA SER A 24 5.17 -49.84 48.68
C SER A 24 5.87 -49.64 50.02
N ILE A 25 5.45 -48.64 50.78
CA ILE A 25 5.76 -48.52 52.22
C ILE A 25 4.44 -48.66 52.99
N GLU A 26 4.36 -49.72 53.81
CA GLU A 26 3.23 -49.95 54.71
C GLU A 26 3.29 -49.02 55.94
N THR A 27 2.14 -48.74 56.55
CA THR A 27 2.02 -47.98 57.79
C THR A 27 1.23 -48.77 58.83
N GLU A 28 1.85 -49.06 59.99
CA GLU A 28 1.19 -49.74 61.10
C GLU A 28 0.26 -48.79 61.89
N ASP A 29 -0.96 -49.26 62.19
CA ASP A 29 -1.99 -48.52 62.92
C ASP A 29 -1.87 -48.75 64.45
N ILE A 30 -1.52 -47.70 65.22
CA ILE A 30 -1.43 -47.78 66.70
C ILE A 30 -2.75 -47.37 67.37
N LYS A 31 -3.37 -48.29 68.10
CA LYS A 31 -4.68 -48.11 68.75
C LYS A 31 -4.64 -47.44 70.13
N THR A 32 -5.41 -46.34 70.27
CA THR A 32 -6.03 -45.83 71.52
C THR A 32 -5.09 -45.29 72.62
N LYS A 33 -5.40 -44.18 73.32
CA LYS A 33 -6.57 -43.96 74.21
C LYS A 33 -6.70 -42.47 74.63
N SER A 34 -7.95 -41.99 74.83
CA SER A 34 -8.41 -41.04 75.89
C SER A 34 -7.46 -39.90 76.35
N HIS A 35 -7.81 -38.60 76.26
CA HIS A 35 -8.86 -37.95 77.08
C HIS A 35 -9.41 -36.60 76.51
N ARG A 36 -10.46 -36.06 77.14
CA ARG A 36 -11.39 -34.96 76.73
C ARG A 36 -10.86 -33.56 76.31
N GLN A 37 -11.61 -32.93 75.36
CA GLN A 37 -11.98 -31.49 75.23
C GLN A 37 -10.85 -30.45 74.95
N ILE A 38 -11.00 -29.37 74.13
CA ILE A 38 -12.18 -28.55 73.73
C ILE A 38 -11.98 -27.86 72.33
N GLN A 39 -13.09 -27.58 71.62
CA GLN A 39 -13.37 -26.62 70.51
C GLN A 39 -12.41 -26.32 69.31
N HIS A 40 -13.05 -26.28 68.12
CA HIS A 40 -12.82 -25.41 66.95
C HIS A 40 -11.56 -24.50 66.88
N THR A 41 -10.64 -24.81 65.95
CA THR A 41 -10.28 -23.97 64.77
C THR A 41 -9.15 -24.60 63.92
N GLU A 42 -9.44 -25.36 62.85
CA GLU A 42 -8.47 -25.60 61.75
C GLU A 42 -9.05 -26.31 60.50
N PHE A 43 -9.83 -25.58 59.68
CA PHE A 43 -10.21 -26.08 58.32
C PHE A 43 -10.27 -24.98 57.24
N ASN A 44 -9.98 -23.72 57.58
CA ASN A 44 -10.23 -22.55 56.73
C ASN A 44 -8.95 -21.86 56.22
N ALA A 45 -7.79 -22.53 56.27
CA ALA A 45 -6.51 -22.00 55.80
C ALA A 45 -6.20 -22.38 54.34
N ALA A 46 -6.16 -23.68 54.03
CA ALA A 46 -5.63 -24.22 52.76
C ALA A 46 -6.25 -23.61 51.50
N GLY A 47 -7.59 -23.56 51.40
CA GLY A 47 -8.26 -23.07 50.20
C GLY A 47 -7.95 -21.61 49.86
N ARG A 48 -7.83 -20.71 50.86
CA ARG A 48 -7.68 -19.26 50.64
C ARG A 48 -6.38 -18.88 49.92
N ASN A 49 -5.32 -19.67 50.05
CA ASN A 49 -4.05 -19.40 49.37
C ASN A 49 -4.08 -19.87 47.90
N CYS A 50 -4.77 -20.97 47.60
CA CYS A 50 -4.92 -21.48 46.23
C CYS A 50 -5.65 -20.48 45.31
N TYR A 51 -6.72 -19.83 45.81
CA TYR A 51 -7.46 -18.81 45.05
C TYR A 51 -6.64 -17.52 44.81
N ARG A 52 -5.65 -17.23 45.67
CA ARG A 52 -4.75 -16.08 45.48
C ARG A 52 -3.67 -16.37 44.44
N LEU A 53 -3.05 -17.55 44.51
CA LEU A 53 -2.05 -17.96 43.52
C LEU A 53 -2.65 -18.02 42.11
N THR A 54 -3.81 -18.67 41.95
CA THR A 54 -4.52 -18.74 40.66
C THR A 54 -4.93 -17.37 40.11
N ALA A 55 -5.38 -16.44 40.97
CA ALA A 55 -5.67 -15.06 40.54
C ALA A 55 -4.42 -14.30 40.09
N VAL A 56 -3.29 -14.44 40.79
CA VAL A 56 -2.00 -13.84 40.38
C VAL A 56 -1.52 -14.44 39.06
N CYS A 57 -1.59 -15.76 38.89
CA CYS A 57 -1.27 -16.43 37.63
C CYS A 57 -2.17 -15.96 36.48
N ALA A 58 -3.47 -15.79 36.70
CA ALA A 58 -4.40 -15.28 35.68
C ALA A 58 -4.07 -13.84 35.25
N VAL A 59 -3.71 -12.96 36.18
CA VAL A 59 -3.27 -11.60 35.88
C VAL A 59 -1.93 -11.61 35.11
N LEU A 60 -0.96 -12.41 35.52
CA LEU A 60 0.32 -12.57 34.81
C LEU A 60 0.11 -13.11 33.39
N MET A 61 -0.78 -14.10 33.20
CA MET A 61 -1.13 -14.61 31.87
C MET A 61 -1.80 -13.54 31.00
N CYS A 62 -2.75 -12.77 31.54
CA CYS A 62 -3.35 -11.64 30.80
C CYS A 62 -2.30 -10.56 30.45
N ILE A 63 -1.29 -10.31 31.30
CA ILE A 63 -0.17 -9.39 30.98
C ILE A 63 0.71 -9.95 29.86
N LEU A 64 1.06 -11.24 29.89
CA LEU A 64 1.83 -11.91 28.83
C LEU A 64 1.06 -11.98 27.50
N LEU A 65 -0.26 -12.15 27.55
CA LEU A 65 -1.12 -12.06 26.37
C LEU A 65 -1.21 -10.63 25.84
N LEU A 66 -1.29 -9.61 26.70
CA LEU A 66 -1.24 -8.20 26.29
C LEU A 66 0.08 -7.87 25.57
N THR A 67 1.23 -8.29 26.09
CA THR A 67 2.53 -8.04 25.42
C THR A 67 2.69 -8.83 24.13
N ALA A 68 2.18 -10.07 24.06
CA ALA A 68 2.13 -10.83 22.81
C ALA A 68 1.24 -10.15 21.75
N VAL A 69 0.05 -9.66 22.15
CA VAL A 69 -0.89 -8.94 21.26
C VAL A 69 -0.29 -7.63 20.76
N THR A 70 0.34 -6.81 21.63
CA THR A 70 0.96 -5.55 21.18
C THR A 70 2.17 -5.78 20.28
N MET A 71 3.00 -6.79 20.55
CA MET A 71 4.12 -7.15 19.67
C MET A 71 3.66 -7.69 18.31
N LEU A 72 2.59 -8.49 18.26
CA LEU A 72 1.98 -8.92 17.01
C LEU A 72 1.33 -7.74 16.26
N TRP A 73 0.67 -6.83 16.96
CA TRP A 73 0.06 -5.64 16.37
C TRP A 73 1.12 -4.70 15.78
N VAL A 74 2.25 -4.45 16.46
CA VAL A 74 3.36 -3.65 15.91
C VAL A 74 3.93 -4.31 14.67
N LYS A 75 4.22 -5.63 14.70
CA LYS A 75 4.71 -6.37 13.53
C LYS A 75 3.73 -6.33 12.35
N TYR A 76 2.43 -6.52 12.62
CA TYR A 76 1.37 -6.40 11.62
C TYR A 76 1.35 -5.00 10.98
N ASN A 77 1.40 -3.92 11.77
CA ASN A 77 1.35 -2.55 11.23
C ASN A 77 2.59 -2.19 10.41
N ILE A 78 3.77 -2.70 10.77
CA ILE A 78 5.00 -2.51 9.98
C ILE A 78 4.86 -3.23 8.63
N VAL A 79 4.57 -4.54 8.65
CA VAL A 79 4.46 -5.34 7.42
C VAL A 79 3.31 -4.88 6.52
N SER A 80 2.17 -4.46 7.10
CA SER A 80 1.06 -3.87 6.35
C SER A 80 1.53 -2.63 5.59
N ARG A 81 2.18 -1.66 6.25
CA ARG A 81 2.67 -0.44 5.58
C ARG A 81 3.69 -0.70 4.50
N GLU A 82 4.59 -1.67 4.71
CA GLU A 82 5.55 -2.09 3.68
C GLU A 82 4.84 -2.73 2.48
N GLN A 83 3.76 -3.50 2.70
CA GLN A 83 2.94 -4.07 1.63
C GLN A 83 2.08 -3.02 0.94
N ASP A 84 1.46 -2.09 1.67
CA ASP A 84 0.71 -0.94 1.14
C ASP A 84 1.61 -0.12 0.18
N GLN A 85 2.88 0.12 0.56
CA GLN A 85 3.88 0.77 -0.28
C GLN A 85 4.25 -0.04 -1.53
N LEU A 86 4.48 -1.35 -1.39
CA LEU A 86 4.78 -2.23 -2.52
C LEU A 86 3.62 -2.32 -3.52
N GLU A 87 2.38 -2.39 -3.02
CA GLU A 87 1.18 -2.40 -3.86
C GLU A 87 0.94 -1.04 -4.52
N GLN A 88 1.24 0.07 -3.84
CA GLN A 88 1.25 1.40 -4.44
C GLN A 88 2.29 1.50 -5.56
N GLU A 89 3.55 1.05 -5.34
CA GLU A 89 4.60 1.04 -6.38
C GLU A 89 4.28 0.12 -7.56
N ARG A 90 3.65 -1.04 -7.31
CA ARG A 90 3.18 -1.96 -8.35
C ARG A 90 2.06 -1.36 -9.19
N SER A 91 1.03 -0.79 -8.55
CA SER A 91 -0.13 -0.18 -9.21
C SER A 91 0.29 1.03 -10.04
N ALA A 92 1.14 1.88 -9.43
CA ALA A 92 1.89 2.93 -10.11
C ALA A 92 2.54 2.42 -11.41
N MET A 93 3.29 1.32 -11.35
CA MET A 93 4.05 0.83 -12.50
C MET A 93 3.19 0.19 -13.60
N HIS A 94 2.02 -0.36 -13.26
CA HIS A 94 1.01 -0.80 -14.22
C HIS A 94 0.48 0.36 -15.09
N HIS A 95 0.20 1.53 -14.49
CA HIS A 95 -0.30 2.70 -15.23
C HIS A 95 0.68 3.19 -16.31
N VAL A 96 1.98 3.10 -16.04
CA VAL A 96 3.06 3.41 -16.99
C VAL A 96 2.92 2.58 -18.26
N LEU A 97 2.88 1.26 -18.07
CA LEU A 97 2.83 0.28 -19.15
C LEU A 97 1.56 0.47 -19.99
N LEU A 98 0.42 0.74 -19.34
CA LEU A 98 -0.84 1.05 -20.01
C LEU A 98 -0.74 2.31 -20.89
N ASN A 99 -0.11 3.39 -20.40
CA ASN A 99 0.11 4.63 -21.16
C ASN A 99 1.01 4.41 -22.39
N PHE A 100 2.03 3.55 -22.30
CA PHE A 100 2.87 3.16 -23.43
C PHE A 100 2.25 2.10 -24.36
N GLY A 101 0.96 1.77 -24.20
CA GLY A 101 0.23 0.83 -25.06
C GLY A 101 0.45 -0.65 -24.74
N TRP A 102 1.16 -0.97 -23.67
CA TRP A 102 1.30 -2.33 -23.15
C TRP A 102 0.10 -2.73 -22.30
N ARG A 103 -0.09 -4.02 -22.07
CA ARG A 103 -1.14 -4.61 -21.23
C ARG A 103 -0.51 -5.67 -20.34
N VAL A 104 -0.81 -5.65 -19.05
CA VAL A 104 -0.35 -6.70 -18.11
C VAL A 104 -1.44 -7.78 -18.02
N PHE A 105 -1.04 -9.04 -18.04
CA PHE A 105 -1.90 -10.18 -17.69
C PHE A 105 -1.07 -11.21 -16.93
N LYS A 106 -1.42 -11.43 -15.65
CA LYS A 106 -0.60 -12.17 -14.68
C LYS A 106 0.81 -11.58 -14.61
N GLN A 107 1.85 -12.40 -14.79
CA GLN A 107 3.26 -12.00 -14.74
C GLN A 107 3.83 -11.57 -16.12
N ASN A 108 2.99 -11.63 -17.16
CA ASN A 108 3.37 -11.37 -18.55
C ASN A 108 2.86 -10.00 -19.01
N ILE A 109 3.60 -9.35 -19.90
CA ILE A 109 3.26 -8.02 -20.45
C ILE A 109 3.26 -8.07 -21.97
N TYR A 110 2.23 -7.48 -22.58
CA TYR A 110 1.87 -7.65 -23.98
C TYR A 110 1.73 -6.27 -24.65
N TYR A 111 2.51 -6.00 -25.70
CA TYR A 111 2.31 -4.82 -26.55
C TYR A 111 1.43 -5.18 -27.75
N ILE A 112 0.28 -4.51 -27.91
CA ILE A 112 -0.61 -4.70 -29.06
C ILE A 112 -0.34 -3.57 -30.06
N SER A 113 0.49 -3.85 -31.08
CA SER A 113 0.82 -2.88 -32.12
C SER A 113 -0.42 -2.56 -32.97
N THR A 114 -0.81 -1.28 -33.01
CA THR A 114 -1.95 -0.79 -33.81
C THR A 114 -1.66 -0.69 -35.31
N GLU A 115 -0.39 -0.79 -35.70
CA GLU A 115 0.08 -0.71 -37.08
C GLU A 115 0.12 -2.10 -37.73
N LYS A 116 -0.49 -2.25 -38.91
CA LYS A 116 -0.45 -3.49 -39.68
C LYS A 116 0.90 -3.66 -40.40
N LYS A 117 1.83 -4.35 -39.74
CA LYS A 117 3.15 -4.74 -40.24
C LYS A 117 3.15 -6.18 -40.77
N ASN A 118 4.12 -6.56 -41.61
CA ASN A 118 4.36 -7.98 -41.92
C ASN A 118 5.07 -8.70 -40.76
N TRP A 119 5.21 -10.03 -40.82
CA TRP A 119 5.77 -10.83 -39.71
C TRP A 119 7.20 -10.39 -39.31
N THR A 120 8.07 -10.15 -40.30
CA THR A 120 9.46 -9.75 -40.07
C THR A 120 9.55 -8.34 -39.47
N GLU A 121 8.75 -7.40 -39.99
CA GLU A 121 8.64 -6.04 -39.47
C GLU A 121 8.03 -6.01 -38.05
N SER A 122 7.02 -6.84 -37.79
CA SER A 122 6.41 -6.99 -36.45
C SER A 122 7.42 -7.50 -35.45
N ARG A 123 8.20 -8.53 -35.81
CA ARG A 123 9.25 -9.07 -34.95
C ARG A 123 10.37 -8.04 -34.69
N GLN A 124 10.74 -7.26 -35.70
CA GLN A 124 11.70 -6.16 -35.52
C GLN A 124 11.13 -5.00 -34.68
N ASP A 125 9.83 -4.71 -34.74
CA ASP A 125 9.14 -3.75 -33.86
C ASP A 125 9.15 -4.23 -32.40
N CYS A 126 8.89 -5.52 -32.14
CA CYS A 126 9.04 -6.12 -30.82
C CYS A 126 10.48 -6.04 -30.30
N ILE A 127 11.47 -6.45 -31.11
CA ILE A 127 12.89 -6.47 -30.70
C ILE A 127 13.42 -5.05 -30.42
N LYS A 128 12.99 -4.04 -31.19
CA LYS A 128 13.28 -2.61 -30.92
C LYS A 128 12.69 -2.10 -29.60
N ARG A 129 11.72 -2.83 -29.02
CA ARG A 129 11.05 -2.53 -27.75
C ARG A 129 11.49 -3.45 -26.60
N GLY A 130 12.55 -4.26 -26.78
CA GLY A 130 13.05 -5.20 -25.77
C GLY A 130 12.28 -6.53 -25.68
N ALA A 131 11.33 -6.78 -26.58
CA ALA A 131 10.47 -7.96 -26.58
C ALA A 131 10.66 -8.86 -27.82
N ASP A 132 9.96 -9.98 -27.87
CA ASP A 132 9.75 -10.77 -29.10
C ASP A 132 8.23 -10.90 -29.39
N LEU A 133 7.86 -11.59 -30.46
CA LEU A 133 6.47 -11.89 -30.76
C LEU A 133 5.82 -12.73 -29.65
N VAL A 134 4.55 -12.46 -29.37
CA VAL A 134 3.79 -13.13 -28.30
C VAL A 134 3.69 -14.65 -28.52
N ILE A 135 3.99 -15.41 -27.47
CA ILE A 135 3.80 -16.87 -27.41
C ILE A 135 2.64 -17.15 -26.47
N ILE A 136 1.44 -17.33 -27.02
CA ILE A 136 0.25 -17.72 -26.27
C ILE A 136 0.39 -19.21 -25.92
N ASN A 137 0.56 -19.53 -24.63
CA ASN A 137 0.82 -20.89 -24.15
C ASN A 137 -0.39 -21.51 -23.43
N SER A 138 -1.39 -20.70 -23.08
CA SER A 138 -2.60 -21.13 -22.37
C SER A 138 -3.89 -20.64 -23.03
N THR A 139 -4.98 -21.38 -22.83
CA THR A 139 -6.33 -20.97 -23.26
C THR A 139 -6.82 -19.71 -22.56
N GLU A 140 -6.27 -19.39 -21.38
CA GLU A 140 -6.62 -18.21 -20.60
C GLU A 140 -6.03 -16.93 -21.22
N GLU A 141 -4.76 -16.95 -21.63
CA GLU A 141 -4.15 -15.88 -22.44
C GLU A 141 -4.89 -15.73 -23.79
N GLN A 142 -5.31 -16.84 -24.38
CA GLN A 142 -6.04 -16.85 -25.65
C GLN A 142 -7.44 -16.21 -25.53
N MET A 143 -8.13 -16.36 -24.40
CA MET A 143 -9.38 -15.65 -24.12
C MET A 143 -9.14 -14.14 -24.02
N THR A 144 -8.12 -13.70 -23.27
CA THR A 144 -7.78 -12.29 -23.10
C THR A 144 -7.44 -11.60 -24.44
N SER A 145 -6.83 -12.31 -25.39
CA SER A 145 -6.60 -11.81 -26.75
C SER A 145 -7.92 -11.47 -27.48
N ASN A 146 -8.94 -12.32 -27.33
CA ASN A 146 -10.24 -12.14 -27.99
C ASN A 146 -11.14 -11.09 -27.31
N VAL A 147 -10.95 -10.79 -26.02
CA VAL A 147 -11.70 -9.75 -25.29
C VAL A 147 -11.51 -8.35 -25.89
N TYR A 148 -10.38 -8.08 -26.53
CA TYR A 148 -10.13 -6.81 -27.22
C TYR A 148 -10.65 -6.76 -28.68
N ALA A 149 -11.35 -7.81 -29.15
CA ALA A 149 -11.82 -7.92 -30.54
C ALA A 149 -13.33 -7.71 -30.74
N ASN A 150 -14.15 -7.79 -29.68
CA ASN A 150 -15.61 -7.56 -29.65
C ASN A 150 -16.05 -7.51 -28.16
N CYS A 151 -17.11 -6.82 -27.72
CA CYS A 151 -18.11 -5.97 -28.38
C CYS A 151 -18.63 -4.90 -27.39
N GLY A 152 -19.58 -4.05 -27.81
CA GLY A 152 -20.26 -3.08 -26.92
C GLY A 152 -21.69 -3.49 -26.52
N THR A 153 -22.34 -2.68 -25.66
CA THR A 153 -23.72 -2.80 -25.13
C THR A 153 -23.99 -3.98 -24.17
N SER A 154 -24.95 -3.93 -23.23
CA SER A 154 -25.57 -2.84 -22.45
C SER A 154 -26.46 -3.45 -21.34
N ALA A 155 -26.84 -2.67 -20.31
CA ALA A 155 -27.95 -2.89 -19.35
C ALA A 155 -27.89 -4.11 -18.37
N ASP A 156 -28.56 -4.13 -17.21
CA ASP A 156 -28.88 -3.08 -16.19
C ASP A 156 -29.49 -3.76 -14.91
N ASN A 157 -29.95 -2.97 -13.92
CA ASN A 157 -30.98 -3.28 -12.90
C ASN A 157 -30.63 -4.18 -11.68
N THR A 158 -31.19 -4.05 -10.44
CA THR A 158 -31.67 -2.90 -9.60
C THR A 158 -32.19 -3.36 -8.21
N SER A 159 -31.90 -2.59 -7.13
CA SER A 159 -32.79 -2.36 -5.94
C SER A 159 -33.12 -3.54 -4.97
N ALA A 160 -33.78 -3.44 -3.79
CA ALA A 160 -34.35 -2.33 -2.97
C ALA A 160 -34.73 -2.75 -1.50
N VAL A 161 -34.82 -1.78 -0.55
CA VAL A 161 -35.78 -1.69 0.63
C VAL A 161 -35.73 -2.80 1.75
N ALA A 162 -36.16 -2.70 3.03
CA ALA A 162 -36.79 -1.72 3.97
C ALA A 162 -35.96 -1.62 5.30
N LYS A 163 -36.24 -0.90 6.42
CA LYS A 163 -37.33 -0.10 7.06
C LYS A 163 -38.41 -0.79 7.94
N HIS A 164 -38.36 -0.61 9.28
CA HIS A 164 -39.54 -0.35 10.17
C HIS A 164 -39.16 0.19 11.58
N GLU A 165 -40.15 0.51 12.43
CA GLU A 165 -40.11 1.45 13.59
C GLU A 165 -40.96 0.98 14.81
N ASP A 166 -41.10 1.86 15.82
CA ASP A 166 -42.03 1.86 16.99
C ASP A 166 -41.68 0.96 18.22
N ILE A 167 -41.67 1.35 19.52
CA ILE A 167 -42.13 2.48 20.39
C ILE A 167 -43.21 2.03 21.43
N TYR A 168 -43.19 2.67 22.63
CA TYR A 168 -44.09 2.55 23.82
C TYR A 168 -43.77 1.45 24.86
N ALA A 169 -43.99 1.62 26.18
CA ALA A 169 -44.21 2.82 27.01
C ALA A 169 -44.13 2.58 28.56
N ASN A 170 -43.98 3.68 29.31
CA ASN A 170 -44.46 3.99 30.68
C ASN A 170 -43.84 3.40 31.98
N ASP A 171 -43.45 4.35 32.83
CA ASP A 171 -43.27 4.36 34.30
C ASP A 171 -44.63 4.44 35.06
N PRO A 172 -44.73 4.52 36.42
CA PRO A 172 -43.77 4.25 37.52
C PRO A 172 -44.43 3.23 38.53
N PRO A 173 -44.71 3.45 39.85
CA PRO A 173 -44.05 4.18 40.95
C PRO A 173 -43.92 3.45 42.34
N ARG A 174 -43.28 4.17 43.29
CA ARG A 174 -43.47 4.17 44.76
C ARG A 174 -42.60 3.27 45.66
N THR A 175 -42.56 3.65 46.95
CA THR A 175 -41.43 3.50 47.86
C THR A 175 -41.72 2.69 49.14
N ARG A 176 -40.68 2.05 49.69
CA ARG A 176 -40.52 1.90 51.15
C ARG A 176 -39.04 1.77 51.54
N VAL A 177 -38.68 2.36 52.68
CA VAL A 177 -37.34 2.27 53.29
C VAL A 177 -37.39 1.31 54.48
N THR A 178 -36.42 0.42 54.60
CA THR A 178 -35.97 -0.14 55.89
C THR A 178 -34.47 -0.45 55.87
N ARG A 179 -33.87 -0.47 57.06
CA ARG A 179 -32.43 -0.29 57.32
C ARG A 179 -31.69 -1.63 57.42
N SER A 180 -30.41 -1.61 57.03
CA SER A 180 -29.29 -2.43 57.57
C SER A 180 -29.48 -3.94 57.82
N ASN A 181 -28.63 -4.74 57.17
CA ASN A 181 -27.66 -5.56 57.91
C ASN A 181 -26.40 -5.80 57.08
N GLU A 182 -25.21 -5.60 57.66
CA GLU A 182 -23.92 -5.85 56.99
C GLU A 182 -23.54 -7.32 57.08
N GLY A 183 -23.86 -8.08 56.02
CA GLY A 183 -23.51 -9.49 55.89
C GLY A 183 -22.57 -9.77 54.71
N ASN A 184 -21.29 -9.96 54.99
CA ASN A 184 -20.33 -10.71 54.14
C ASN A 184 -20.18 -10.26 52.66
N LYS A 185 -20.25 -8.96 52.34
CA LYS A 185 -19.88 -8.41 51.01
C LYS A 185 -18.35 -8.41 50.76
N LYS A 186 -17.74 -9.60 50.71
CA LYS A 186 -16.36 -9.77 50.18
C LYS A 186 -16.22 -10.88 49.13
N SER A 187 -16.91 -12.02 49.25
CA SER A 187 -16.76 -13.13 48.28
C SER A 187 -17.32 -12.84 46.88
N GLY A 188 -18.38 -12.02 46.77
CA GLY A 188 -19.02 -11.69 45.49
C GLY A 188 -18.13 -10.86 44.55
N VAL A 189 -17.38 -9.90 45.10
CA VAL A 189 -16.54 -8.98 44.30
C VAL A 189 -15.40 -9.74 43.62
N TYR A 190 -14.74 -10.66 44.34
CA TYR A 190 -13.66 -11.48 43.76
C TYR A 190 -14.17 -12.48 42.71
N ARG A 191 -15.41 -12.99 42.84
CA ARG A 191 -16.03 -13.83 41.79
C ARG A 191 -16.29 -13.03 40.51
N LEU A 192 -16.86 -11.82 40.62
CA LEU A 192 -17.08 -10.95 39.47
C LEU A 192 -15.76 -10.56 38.80
N ALA A 193 -14.76 -10.15 39.58
CA ALA A 193 -13.43 -9.80 39.08
C ALA A 193 -12.74 -10.98 38.36
N ALA A 194 -12.83 -12.21 38.89
CA ALA A 194 -12.27 -13.39 38.25
C ALA A 194 -12.94 -13.70 36.90
N VAL A 195 -14.28 -13.57 36.81
CA VAL A 195 -15.01 -13.72 35.53
C VAL A 195 -14.58 -12.64 34.53
N CYS A 196 -14.44 -11.38 34.96
CA CYS A 196 -13.94 -10.30 34.09
C CYS A 196 -12.52 -10.57 33.58
N VAL A 197 -11.59 -11.04 34.43
CA VAL A 197 -10.22 -11.37 34.01
C VAL A 197 -10.20 -12.54 33.02
N LEU A 198 -11.02 -13.58 33.24
CA LEU A 198 -11.14 -14.70 32.30
C LEU A 198 -11.71 -14.24 30.95
N LEU A 199 -12.76 -13.41 30.94
CA LEU A 199 -13.31 -12.83 29.71
C LEU A 199 -12.28 -11.97 28.97
N LEU A 200 -11.51 -11.13 29.67
CA LEU A 200 -10.43 -10.33 29.10
C LEU A 200 -9.34 -11.22 28.47
N CYS A 201 -8.88 -12.25 29.17
CA CYS A 201 -7.91 -13.21 28.63
C CYS A 201 -8.46 -13.94 27.39
N VAL A 202 -9.76 -14.28 27.33
CA VAL A 202 -10.41 -14.84 26.13
C VAL A 202 -10.45 -13.84 24.98
N PHE A 203 -10.84 -12.59 25.21
CA PHE A 203 -10.81 -11.54 24.17
C PHE A 203 -9.38 -11.30 23.64
N LEU A 204 -8.37 -11.33 24.51
CA LEU A 204 -6.96 -11.21 24.11
C LEU A 204 -6.48 -12.40 23.28
N LEU A 205 -6.92 -13.63 23.59
CA LEU A 205 -6.63 -14.81 22.77
C LEU A 205 -7.28 -14.72 21.37
N ILE A 206 -8.52 -14.22 21.29
CA ILE A 206 -9.20 -13.98 20.00
C ILE A 206 -8.49 -12.87 19.19
N ALA A 207 -8.09 -11.78 19.85
CA ALA A 207 -7.31 -10.72 19.20
C ALA A 207 -5.95 -11.23 18.70
N ALA A 208 -5.26 -12.05 19.50
CA ALA A 208 -3.98 -12.66 19.13
C ALA A 208 -4.11 -13.59 17.92
N THR A 209 -5.12 -14.47 17.88
CA THR A 209 -5.32 -15.39 16.75
C THR A 209 -5.72 -14.65 15.47
N VAL A 210 -6.60 -13.64 15.54
CA VAL A 210 -6.95 -12.81 14.38
C VAL A 210 -5.74 -12.04 13.84
N LEU A 211 -4.93 -11.42 14.71
CA LEU A 211 -3.69 -10.74 14.31
C LEU A 211 -2.67 -11.72 13.71
N TRP A 212 -2.52 -12.91 14.29
CA TRP A 212 -1.61 -13.95 13.82
C TRP A 212 -2.02 -14.49 12.44
N VAL A 213 -3.31 -14.74 12.21
CA VAL A 213 -3.82 -15.14 10.88
C VAL A 213 -3.53 -14.04 9.86
N LYS A 214 -3.89 -12.78 10.14
CA LYS A 214 -3.63 -11.66 9.22
C LYS A 214 -2.13 -11.48 8.92
N TYR A 215 -1.29 -11.51 9.94
CA TYR A 215 0.17 -11.42 9.79
C TYR A 215 0.73 -12.57 8.93
N ASN A 216 0.25 -13.80 9.15
CA ASN A 216 0.65 -14.97 8.36
C ASN A 216 0.11 -14.98 6.91
N THR A 217 -0.94 -14.21 6.61
CA THR A 217 -1.43 -14.00 5.24
C THR A 217 -0.54 -12.97 4.53
N LEU A 218 -0.38 -11.76 5.09
CA LEU A 218 0.49 -10.72 4.54
C LEU A 218 1.93 -11.21 4.32
N THR A 219 2.51 -11.95 5.28
CA THR A 219 3.88 -12.48 5.14
C THR A 219 4.03 -13.57 4.07
N LYS A 220 2.94 -14.20 3.61
CA LYS A 220 2.94 -15.08 2.42
C LYS A 220 2.75 -14.32 1.11
N GLU A 221 2.02 -13.21 1.13
CA GLU A 221 1.71 -12.39 -0.04
C GLU A 221 2.83 -11.38 -0.37
N ARG A 222 3.59 -10.94 0.64
CA ARG A 222 4.71 -10.01 0.46
C ARG A 222 5.77 -10.49 -0.55
N PRO A 223 6.27 -11.75 -0.55
CA PRO A 223 7.33 -12.16 -1.49
C PRO A 223 6.90 -12.14 -2.96
N GLN A 224 5.65 -12.51 -3.27
CA GLN A 224 5.12 -12.46 -4.64
C GLN A 224 4.95 -11.00 -5.12
N LEU A 225 4.48 -10.10 -4.24
CA LEU A 225 4.38 -8.66 -4.54
C LEU A 225 5.77 -8.01 -4.68
N GLN A 226 6.74 -8.43 -3.88
CA GLN A 226 8.13 -8.01 -4.02
C GLN A 226 8.69 -8.45 -5.38
N LEU A 227 8.46 -9.70 -5.81
CA LEU A 227 8.91 -10.23 -7.09
C LEU A 227 8.27 -9.52 -8.29
N GLU A 228 6.96 -9.25 -8.25
CA GLU A 228 6.24 -8.40 -9.23
C GLU A 228 6.94 -7.03 -9.33
N ARG A 229 7.08 -6.34 -8.19
CA ARG A 229 7.67 -4.99 -8.12
C ARG A 229 9.14 -4.96 -8.54
N ASP A 230 9.93 -6.00 -8.23
CA ASP A 230 11.29 -6.17 -8.72
C ASP A 230 11.35 -6.42 -10.24
N GLN A 231 10.39 -7.15 -10.82
CA GLN A 231 10.28 -7.35 -12.27
C GLN A 231 9.94 -6.04 -12.96
N TYR A 232 8.86 -5.38 -12.56
CA TYR A 232 8.46 -4.11 -13.13
C TYR A 232 9.55 -3.03 -12.98
N GLN A 233 10.31 -3.01 -11.88
CA GLN A 233 11.45 -2.09 -11.72
C GLN A 233 12.58 -2.35 -12.73
N ARG A 234 12.82 -3.60 -13.16
CA ARG A 234 13.77 -3.91 -14.24
C ARG A 234 13.26 -3.39 -15.59
N GLU A 235 12.01 -3.70 -15.94
CA GLU A 235 11.40 -3.29 -17.21
C GLU A 235 11.28 -1.75 -17.30
N LEU A 236 10.95 -1.07 -16.20
CA LEU A 236 10.97 0.39 -16.11
C LEU A 236 12.39 0.96 -16.28
N SER A 237 13.44 0.25 -15.85
CA SER A 237 14.83 0.67 -16.05
C SER A 237 15.28 0.58 -17.51
N GLU A 238 14.81 -0.44 -18.26
CA GLU A 238 15.04 -0.55 -19.70
C GLU A 238 14.23 0.52 -20.45
N LEU A 239 12.96 0.72 -20.11
CA LEU A 239 12.12 1.78 -20.66
C LEU A 239 12.71 3.18 -20.40
N HIS A 240 13.25 3.43 -19.20
CA HIS A 240 13.97 4.66 -18.87
C HIS A 240 15.22 4.82 -19.76
N SER A 241 16.03 3.77 -19.95
CA SER A 241 17.18 3.79 -20.87
C SER A 241 16.76 4.11 -22.32
N VAL A 242 15.70 3.48 -22.83
CA VAL A 242 15.15 3.76 -24.17
C VAL A 242 14.66 5.21 -24.29
N LEU A 243 13.94 5.73 -23.30
CA LEU A 243 13.43 7.09 -23.32
C LEU A 243 14.54 8.15 -23.23
N LEU A 244 15.60 7.93 -22.44
CA LEU A 244 16.79 8.80 -22.41
C LEU A 244 17.46 8.87 -23.79
N ASN A 245 17.62 7.72 -24.47
CA ASN A 245 18.17 7.63 -25.82
C ASN A 245 17.28 8.32 -26.87
N LEU A 246 15.96 8.38 -26.65
CA LEU A 246 15.00 9.15 -27.46
C LEU A 246 14.92 10.63 -27.08
N GLY A 247 15.77 11.11 -26.17
CA GLY A 247 15.89 12.53 -25.81
C GLY A 247 15.03 12.98 -24.62
N TRP A 248 14.27 12.09 -23.99
CA TRP A 248 13.54 12.41 -22.76
C TRP A 248 14.51 12.58 -21.57
N ARG A 249 14.02 13.17 -20.48
CA ARG A 249 14.69 13.28 -19.18
C ARG A 249 13.74 12.81 -18.09
N PHE A 250 14.24 12.10 -17.08
CA PHE A 250 13.43 11.61 -15.96
C PHE A 250 13.66 12.46 -14.71
N PHE A 251 12.58 12.90 -14.07
CA PHE A 251 12.61 13.61 -12.80
C PHE A 251 11.29 13.43 -12.04
N ASN A 252 11.33 13.34 -10.71
CA ASN A 252 10.17 13.22 -9.83
C ASN A 252 9.05 12.27 -10.32
N ARG A 253 9.42 11.07 -10.81
CA ARG A 253 8.50 10.07 -11.39
C ARG A 253 7.69 10.60 -12.59
N ARG A 254 8.30 11.44 -13.44
CA ARG A 254 7.75 11.97 -14.71
C ARG A 254 8.84 11.96 -15.78
N PHE A 255 8.44 11.88 -17.05
CA PHE A 255 9.34 12.03 -18.20
C PHE A 255 9.07 13.35 -18.93
N TYR A 256 10.13 14.10 -19.23
CA TYR A 256 10.06 15.41 -19.87
C TYR A 256 10.83 15.38 -21.21
N TYR A 257 10.31 16.02 -22.24
CA TYR A 257 10.93 16.09 -23.57
C TYR A 257 10.75 17.47 -24.18
N ILE A 258 11.86 18.12 -24.58
CA ILE A 258 11.80 19.36 -25.35
C ILE A 258 11.70 19.04 -26.85
N SER A 259 10.77 19.68 -27.54
CA SER A 259 10.62 19.52 -28.99
C SER A 259 11.83 20.11 -29.74
N THR A 260 12.20 19.50 -30.86
CA THR A 260 13.27 20.01 -31.75
C THR A 260 12.75 20.93 -32.85
N VAL A 261 11.41 21.07 -32.97
CA VAL A 261 10.73 21.84 -34.02
C VAL A 261 9.92 22.96 -33.37
N LYS A 262 10.14 24.18 -33.85
CA LYS A 262 9.40 25.37 -33.42
C LYS A 262 8.00 25.41 -34.01
N LYS A 263 7.00 25.70 -33.19
CA LYS A 263 5.56 25.56 -33.47
C LYS A 263 4.74 26.57 -32.65
N SER A 264 3.48 26.80 -33.02
CA SER A 264 2.52 27.46 -32.12
C SER A 264 2.26 26.62 -30.86
N TRP A 265 1.71 27.24 -29.81
CA TRP A 265 1.35 26.55 -28.57
C TRP A 265 0.41 25.36 -28.85
N TRP A 266 -0.62 25.59 -29.65
CA TRP A 266 -1.63 24.59 -30.05
C TRP A 266 -1.03 23.40 -30.81
N GLU A 267 -0.19 23.65 -31.81
CA GLU A 267 0.50 22.59 -32.56
C GLU A 267 1.51 21.82 -31.69
N THR A 268 2.10 22.48 -30.70
CA THR A 268 3.04 21.87 -29.75
C THR A 268 2.30 20.95 -28.78
N ARG A 269 1.16 21.40 -28.22
CA ARG A 269 0.29 20.56 -27.40
C ARG A 269 -0.15 19.31 -28.16
N GLN A 270 -0.55 19.46 -29.42
CA GLN A 270 -0.90 18.35 -30.30
C GLN A 270 0.29 17.43 -30.65
N ASP A 271 1.54 17.91 -30.57
CA ASP A 271 2.74 17.08 -30.71
C ASP A 271 2.99 16.25 -29.44
N CYS A 272 2.80 16.83 -28.25
CA CYS A 272 2.88 16.13 -26.97
C CYS A 272 1.81 15.04 -26.84
N ILE A 273 0.56 15.35 -27.17
CA ILE A 273 -0.57 14.39 -27.12
C ILE A 273 -0.30 13.18 -28.04
N LYS A 274 0.27 13.40 -29.23
CA LYS A 274 0.68 12.32 -30.16
C LYS A 274 1.84 11.45 -29.64
N ARG A 275 2.51 11.86 -28.57
CA ARG A 275 3.60 11.11 -27.89
C ARG A 275 3.15 10.43 -26.60
N GLY A 276 1.88 10.55 -26.19
CA GLY A 276 1.40 10.07 -24.88
C GLY A 276 1.69 11.03 -23.72
N ALA A 277 1.86 12.32 -24.01
CA ALA A 277 2.18 13.39 -23.07
C ALA A 277 1.19 14.56 -23.20
N ASP A 278 1.30 15.58 -22.37
CA ASP A 278 0.75 16.92 -22.64
C ASP A 278 1.88 17.96 -22.52
N LEU A 279 1.60 19.27 -22.67
CA LEU A 279 2.57 20.31 -22.31
C LEU A 279 2.84 20.29 -20.80
N VAL A 280 4.07 20.63 -20.39
CA VAL A 280 4.52 20.51 -18.99
C VAL A 280 3.73 21.40 -18.02
N ILE A 281 3.34 20.82 -16.91
CA ILE A 281 2.79 21.50 -15.74
C ILE A 281 3.89 21.64 -14.71
N ILE A 282 4.16 22.86 -14.25
CA ILE A 282 5.28 23.16 -13.36
C ILE A 282 4.71 23.68 -12.04
N ASN A 283 4.51 22.77 -11.08
CA ASN A 283 3.84 23.06 -9.81
C ASN A 283 4.79 23.02 -8.59
N SER A 284 6.12 22.99 -8.82
CA SER A 284 7.12 23.03 -7.76
C SER A 284 8.42 23.73 -8.17
N THR A 285 9.14 24.30 -7.19
CA THR A 285 10.42 25.01 -7.41
C THR A 285 11.50 24.06 -7.92
N GLU A 286 11.47 22.82 -7.44
CA GLU A 286 12.39 21.74 -7.81
C GLU A 286 12.19 21.30 -9.27
N GLU A 287 10.93 21.34 -9.75
CA GLU A 287 10.57 21.07 -11.14
C GLU A 287 10.97 22.23 -12.06
N GLN A 288 10.71 23.48 -11.68
CA GLN A 288 11.19 24.65 -12.41
C GLN A 288 12.73 24.70 -12.51
N ASP A 289 13.43 24.40 -11.41
CA ASP A 289 14.89 24.29 -11.37
C ASP A 289 15.41 23.14 -12.26
N PHE A 290 14.76 21.97 -12.24
CA PHE A 290 15.07 20.85 -13.12
C PHE A 290 14.88 21.22 -14.60
N ILE A 291 13.76 21.87 -14.95
CA ILE A 291 13.45 22.35 -16.31
C ILE A 291 14.54 23.32 -16.78
N SER A 292 14.80 24.38 -16.01
CA SER A 292 15.81 25.38 -16.34
C SER A 292 17.23 24.82 -16.43
N LYS A 293 17.57 23.75 -15.71
CA LYS A 293 18.87 23.08 -15.80
C LYS A 293 19.01 22.16 -17.01
N ASN A 294 17.94 21.46 -17.41
CA ASN A 294 17.98 20.48 -18.51
C ASN A 294 17.73 21.12 -19.89
N PHE A 295 17.02 22.25 -19.93
CA PHE A 295 16.57 22.92 -21.16
C PHE A 295 17.02 24.39 -21.24
N ALA A 296 18.10 24.71 -20.52
CA ALA A 296 18.62 26.07 -20.28
C ALA A 296 18.70 26.97 -21.53
N GLY A 297 18.23 28.22 -21.39
CA GLY A 297 18.41 29.28 -22.38
C GLY A 297 17.59 29.12 -23.68
N THR A 298 16.70 28.13 -23.74
CA THR A 298 15.77 27.96 -24.87
C THR A 298 14.37 28.33 -24.43
N GLU A 299 13.78 29.35 -25.07
CA GLU A 299 12.37 29.69 -24.90
C GLU A 299 11.50 28.53 -25.36
N ALA A 300 10.63 28.06 -24.46
CA ALA A 300 9.83 26.87 -24.70
C ALA A 300 8.42 27.02 -24.11
N TRP A 301 7.39 26.67 -24.88
CA TRP A 301 6.01 26.57 -24.40
C TRP A 301 5.89 25.63 -23.21
N ILE A 302 5.16 26.09 -22.18
CA ILE A 302 4.68 25.28 -21.06
C ILE A 302 3.15 25.16 -21.12
N GLY A 303 2.56 24.30 -20.29
CA GLY A 303 1.13 24.00 -20.33
C GLY A 303 0.22 25.05 -19.69
N LEU A 304 0.62 26.32 -19.62
CA LEU A 304 -0.08 27.40 -18.93
C LEU A 304 -0.61 28.42 -19.95
N LEU A 305 -1.86 28.84 -19.76
CA LEU A 305 -2.61 29.75 -20.63
C LEU A 305 -3.74 30.45 -19.86
N ASP A 306 -4.26 31.56 -20.36
CA ASP A 306 -5.42 32.26 -19.78
C ASP A 306 -6.49 32.70 -20.80
N THR A 307 -6.47 32.17 -22.03
CA THR A 307 -7.43 32.44 -23.16
C THR A 307 -8.93 32.41 -22.82
N ASP A 308 -9.32 31.86 -21.67
CA ASP A 308 -10.71 31.89 -21.17
C ASP A 308 -11.08 33.26 -20.54
N THR A 309 -10.14 33.86 -19.81
CA THR A 309 -10.28 35.10 -19.03
C THR A 309 -8.89 35.66 -18.72
N GLU A 310 -8.54 36.79 -19.32
CA GLU A 310 -7.32 37.58 -19.06
C GLU A 310 -6.91 37.64 -17.58
N GLY A 311 -5.63 37.38 -17.31
CA GLY A 311 -5.02 37.32 -15.98
C GLY A 311 -5.41 36.10 -15.14
N THR A 312 -6.20 35.15 -15.68
CA THR A 312 -6.75 33.99 -14.93
C THR A 312 -6.20 32.66 -15.43
N PHE A 313 -4.88 32.49 -15.27
CA PHE A 313 -4.12 31.35 -15.79
C PHE A 313 -4.56 29.96 -15.26
N LYS A 314 -4.63 29.01 -16.19
CA LYS A 314 -4.97 27.60 -15.98
C LYS A 314 -3.99 26.69 -16.71
N TRP A 315 -3.74 25.52 -16.13
CA TRP A 315 -2.93 24.48 -16.74
C TRP A 315 -3.72 23.66 -17.77
N VAL A 316 -3.01 22.94 -18.64
CA VAL A 316 -3.57 22.03 -19.65
C VAL A 316 -4.51 20.95 -19.10
N ASP A 317 -4.39 20.57 -17.83
CA ASP A 317 -5.31 19.66 -17.13
C ASP A 317 -6.47 20.37 -16.38
N SER A 318 -6.69 21.66 -16.70
CA SER A 318 -7.70 22.55 -16.10
C SER A 318 -7.50 22.89 -14.62
N SER A 319 -6.37 22.52 -14.01
CA SER A 319 -6.02 23.01 -12.66
C SER A 319 -5.67 24.51 -12.69
N PRO A 320 -6.04 25.29 -11.65
CA PRO A 320 -5.69 26.70 -11.57
C PRO A 320 -4.21 26.89 -11.25
N LEU A 321 -3.64 28.05 -11.60
CA LEU A 321 -2.28 28.40 -11.19
C LEU A 321 -2.19 28.57 -9.67
N THR A 322 -1.31 27.81 -9.01
CA THR A 322 -1.06 27.90 -7.55
C THR A 322 0.38 28.29 -7.17
N THR A 323 1.30 28.26 -8.13
CA THR A 323 2.74 28.51 -7.93
C THR A 323 3.27 29.13 -9.21
N GLU A 324 4.01 30.23 -9.10
CA GLU A 324 4.32 31.11 -10.22
C GLU A 324 5.83 31.43 -10.30
N PHE A 325 6.37 31.48 -11.52
CA PHE A 325 7.79 31.68 -11.77
C PHE A 325 8.06 32.73 -12.88
N TRP A 326 7.22 33.76 -12.92
CA TRP A 326 7.30 34.91 -13.83
C TRP A 326 8.65 35.64 -13.77
N TRP A 327 9.10 36.15 -14.92
CA TRP A 327 10.17 37.13 -14.98
C TRP A 327 9.70 38.49 -14.44
N THR A 328 10.65 39.37 -14.10
CA THR A 328 10.38 40.68 -13.48
C THR A 328 9.74 41.66 -14.47
N GLY A 329 8.41 41.62 -14.56
CA GLY A 329 7.60 42.44 -15.45
C GLY A 329 6.41 41.69 -16.05
N GLU A 330 6.45 40.35 -16.02
CA GLU A 330 5.42 39.48 -16.61
C GLU A 330 4.45 38.96 -15.52
N PRO A 331 3.22 38.54 -15.87
CA PRO A 331 2.60 38.70 -17.18
C PRO A 331 2.29 40.17 -17.46
N ASN A 332 2.37 40.57 -18.73
CA ASN A 332 2.31 41.96 -19.19
C ASN A 332 1.22 42.24 -20.25
N ASP A 333 0.65 41.19 -20.86
CA ASP A 333 -0.31 41.22 -21.97
C ASP A 333 0.08 42.19 -23.10
N TYR A 334 1.22 41.91 -23.75
CA TYR A 334 1.73 42.82 -24.76
C TYR A 334 0.79 42.92 -25.97
N GLU A 335 0.37 44.15 -26.28
CA GLU A 335 -0.58 44.50 -27.34
C GLU A 335 -1.98 43.84 -27.22
N GLN A 336 -2.38 43.34 -26.04
CA GLN A 336 -3.65 42.59 -25.83
C GLN A 336 -3.71 41.31 -26.69
N SER A 337 -2.74 40.41 -26.47
CA SER A 337 -2.49 39.27 -27.37
C SER A 337 -1.67 38.09 -26.83
N GLU A 338 -1.29 38.06 -25.54
CA GLU A 338 -0.25 37.14 -25.02
C GLU A 338 -0.77 35.93 -24.21
N ASP A 339 -1.92 35.34 -24.56
CA ASP A 339 -2.65 34.34 -23.76
C ASP A 339 -1.93 32.98 -23.42
N CYS A 340 -0.65 32.81 -23.79
CA CYS A 340 0.09 31.54 -23.67
C CYS A 340 1.49 31.74 -23.08
N VAL A 341 1.93 30.84 -22.19
CA VAL A 341 3.16 31.04 -21.42
C VAL A 341 4.35 30.22 -21.95
N ILE A 342 5.51 30.88 -22.05
CA ILE A 342 6.82 30.23 -22.21
C ILE A 342 7.60 30.18 -20.89
N THR A 343 8.52 29.22 -20.77
CA THR A 343 9.64 29.25 -19.82
C THR A 343 10.95 29.56 -20.55
N GLY A 344 11.98 29.98 -19.80
CA GLY A 344 13.33 30.23 -20.37
C GLY A 344 13.46 31.53 -21.17
N TYR A 345 12.64 32.53 -20.88
CA TYR A 345 12.63 33.84 -21.56
C TYR A 345 14.00 34.52 -21.63
N LYS A 346 14.40 35.00 -22.83
CA LYS A 346 15.76 35.53 -23.09
C LYS A 346 16.22 36.70 -22.20
N ARG A 347 15.31 37.44 -21.56
CA ARG A 347 15.67 38.55 -20.64
C ARG A 347 15.88 38.09 -19.20
N ALA A 348 15.53 36.85 -18.87
CA ALA A 348 15.71 36.27 -17.55
C ALA A 348 17.20 36.09 -17.19
N LYS A 349 17.54 36.50 -15.97
CA LYS A 349 18.87 36.32 -15.35
C LYS A 349 18.83 35.36 -14.15
N SER A 350 17.66 34.75 -13.91
CA SER A 350 17.43 33.74 -12.89
C SER A 350 17.29 32.38 -13.56
N ASN A 351 17.55 31.30 -12.83
CA ASN A 351 17.20 29.94 -13.26
C ASN A 351 15.80 29.54 -12.75
N ILE A 352 15.14 30.39 -11.96
CA ILE A 352 13.81 30.15 -11.38
C ILE A 352 12.81 31.09 -12.06
N LEU A 353 12.97 32.39 -11.89
CA LEU A 353 12.09 33.43 -12.44
C LEU A 353 12.38 33.65 -13.94
N THR A 354 11.69 32.92 -14.81
CA THR A 354 11.98 32.80 -16.25
C THR A 354 10.75 32.73 -17.16
N TRP A 355 9.54 32.72 -16.61
CA TRP A 355 8.33 32.66 -17.43
C TRP A 355 7.98 34.03 -18.01
N ALA A 356 7.39 34.01 -19.21
CA ALA A 356 6.75 35.15 -19.83
C ALA A 356 5.49 34.67 -20.58
N ASP A 357 4.45 35.47 -20.54
CA ASP A 357 3.34 35.43 -21.47
C ASP A 357 3.83 35.81 -22.89
N TYR A 358 3.23 35.23 -23.92
CA TYR A 358 3.65 35.31 -25.32
C TYR A 358 2.46 35.02 -26.26
N PRO A 359 2.41 35.55 -27.49
CA PRO A 359 1.29 35.31 -28.38
C PRO A 359 1.25 33.84 -28.81
N CYS A 360 0.15 33.12 -28.55
CA CYS A 360 0.03 31.66 -28.73
C CYS A 360 0.46 31.10 -30.11
N ASN A 361 0.46 31.94 -31.15
CA ASN A 361 0.86 31.59 -32.51
C ASN A 361 2.37 31.70 -32.77
N HIS A 362 3.16 32.22 -31.84
CA HIS A 362 4.60 32.47 -32.01
C HIS A 362 5.41 31.15 -32.08
N PRO A 363 6.33 30.99 -33.05
CA PRO A 363 7.05 29.74 -33.23
C PRO A 363 8.23 29.59 -32.26
N VAL A 364 8.00 28.91 -31.13
CA VAL A 364 9.05 28.39 -30.23
C VAL A 364 8.93 26.87 -30.08
N VAL A 365 9.93 26.23 -29.45
CA VAL A 365 9.81 24.82 -29.07
C VAL A 365 8.87 24.71 -27.86
N GLY A 366 8.62 23.51 -27.36
CA GLY A 366 7.92 23.34 -26.08
C GLY A 366 8.32 22.08 -25.35
N ILE A 367 7.98 22.02 -24.07
CA ILE A 367 8.34 20.92 -23.20
C ILE A 367 7.09 20.07 -22.97
N CYS A 368 7.13 18.83 -23.45
CA CYS A 368 6.14 17.82 -23.15
C CYS A 368 6.43 17.15 -21.81
N GLU A 369 5.40 16.84 -21.04
CA GLU A 369 5.45 16.07 -19.80
C GLU A 369 4.56 14.83 -19.93
N MET A 370 5.14 13.67 -19.62
CA MET A 370 4.46 12.39 -19.59
C MET A 370 4.35 11.92 -18.15
N LYS A 371 3.13 12.05 -17.61
CA LYS A 371 2.78 11.57 -16.27
C LYS A 371 2.79 10.03 -16.27
N ILE A 372 3.52 9.48 -15.30
CA ILE A 372 3.72 8.04 -15.12
C ILE A 372 2.52 7.41 -14.36
N PHE A 373 1.74 8.24 -13.65
CA PHE A 373 0.47 7.91 -12.98
C PHE A 373 -0.56 9.00 -13.32
N ASN A 374 -1.85 8.71 -13.13
CA ASN A 374 -2.94 9.66 -13.36
C ASN A 374 -3.86 9.72 -12.13
#